data_AF-A0A6B0V8N9-F1
#
_entry.id   AF-A0A6B0V8N9-F1
#
_cell.length_a   1.000
_cell.length_b   1.000
_cell.length_c   1.000
_cell.angle_alpha   90.00
_cell.angle_beta   90.00
_cell.angle_gamma   90.00
#
_symmetry.space_group_name_H-M   'P 1'
#
loop_
_entity.id
_entity.type
_entity.pdbx_description
1 polymer ?
#
loop_
_entity_poly.entity_id
_entity_poly.type
_entity_poly.pdbx_seq_one_letter_code
_entity_poly.pdbx_strand_id
1 'polypeptide(L)'
;SINLQPYLRNTSQRAISIDRYQMVPSPDYSNNDTLQAYKKLITQTMILFSGIAENVASEISQNILDFEANLTKKFDDVIRIPDELEGIDIESENSSIVYSYLEYSSDSQDLDASETPEQSKPSTKLKDIDVVLKPGGWLQLIKDIFQDASVNLTEEEEVNVWEPSFLTHVMELLNSTSSATVNNYFGWMLLYKLGPIASHNITKLYFEFNQVWRGLQGEEPRWRHCVNVLNDPYDPILGYGLGKLYVEKYFNETEKENVETIAKHVSEALKTVLEKNAWMDNATKANATKKVVFSKQRCETYGICF
;
A
#
# COMPACT_ATOMS: atom_id res chain seq x y z
N SER A 1 0.59 -6.87 5.90
CA SER A 1 -0.87 -6.72 6.10
C SER A 1 -1.52 -8.06 5.79
N ILE A 2 -2.61 -8.41 6.48
CA ILE A 2 -3.39 -9.62 6.23
C ILE A 2 -4.83 -9.17 5.98
N ASN A 3 -5.37 -9.47 4.79
CA ASN A 3 -6.67 -9.00 4.33
C ASN A 3 -7.43 -10.11 3.57
N LEU A 4 -8.68 -9.88 3.22
CA LEU A 4 -9.46 -10.78 2.33
C LEU A 4 -9.62 -10.15 0.95
N GLN A 5 -8.91 -10.69 -0.04
CA GLN A 5 -8.95 -10.22 -1.43
C GLN A 5 -9.54 -11.30 -2.36
N PRO A 6 -9.95 -10.96 -3.59
CA PRO A 6 -10.30 -11.97 -4.59
C PRO A 6 -9.15 -12.96 -4.80
N TYR A 7 -9.49 -14.24 -4.94
CA TYR A 7 -8.50 -15.26 -5.24
C TYR A 7 -7.98 -15.10 -6.67
N LEU A 8 -6.66 -15.11 -6.85
CA LEU A 8 -6.02 -14.73 -8.12
C LEU A 8 -6.39 -15.65 -9.29
N ARG A 9 -6.68 -16.93 -9.02
CA ARG A 9 -7.08 -17.90 -10.05
C ARG A 9 -8.60 -18.01 -10.22
N ASN A 10 -9.36 -17.49 -9.26
CA ASN A 10 -10.82 -17.48 -9.31
C ASN A 10 -11.35 -16.27 -8.52
N THR A 11 -11.54 -15.16 -9.22
CA THR A 11 -11.99 -13.89 -8.61
C THR A 11 -13.41 -13.94 -8.04
N SER A 12 -14.15 -15.04 -8.28
CA SER A 12 -15.46 -15.29 -7.64
C SER A 12 -15.33 -15.80 -6.21
N GLN A 13 -14.14 -16.22 -5.80
CA GLN A 13 -13.82 -16.65 -4.44
C GLN A 13 -12.92 -15.62 -3.76
N ARG A 14 -12.95 -15.58 -2.42
CA ARG A 14 -12.00 -14.81 -1.63
C ARG A 14 -10.85 -15.72 -1.18
N ALA A 15 -9.69 -15.11 -1.01
CA ALA A 15 -8.51 -15.71 -0.43
C ALA A 15 -7.98 -14.82 0.69
N ILE A 16 -7.28 -15.43 1.63
CA ILE A 16 -6.45 -14.69 2.58
C ILE A 16 -5.32 -14.05 1.77
N SER A 17 -5.08 -12.76 1.95
CA SER A 17 -4.06 -12.03 1.20
C SER A 17 -3.03 -11.47 2.18
N ILE A 18 -1.79 -11.90 2.02
CA ILE A 18 -0.64 -11.45 2.78
C ILE A 18 0.20 -10.58 1.86
N ASP A 19 0.33 -9.33 2.26
CA ASP A 19 1.07 -8.34 1.51
C ASP A 19 1.99 -7.55 2.45
N ARG A 20 2.91 -6.77 1.89
CA ARG A 20 3.65 -5.78 2.67
C ARG A 20 2.67 -4.82 3.36
N TYR A 21 3.00 -4.44 4.59
CA TYR A 21 2.29 -3.35 5.23
C TYR A 21 2.83 -2.02 4.68
N GLN A 22 1.94 -1.06 4.41
CA GLN A 22 2.38 0.31 4.14
C GLN A 22 3.02 0.85 5.41
N MET A 23 4.34 0.89 5.43
CA MET A 23 5.09 1.38 6.58
C MET A 23 4.60 2.80 6.94
N VAL A 24 4.69 3.16 8.22
CA VAL A 24 4.64 4.57 8.67
C VAL A 24 5.53 5.37 7.70
N PRO A 25 5.17 6.60 7.30
CA PRO A 25 5.90 7.29 6.25
C PRO A 25 7.39 7.21 6.50
N SER A 26 8.04 6.44 5.63
CA SER A 26 9.47 6.28 5.58
C SER A 26 9.98 7.57 4.98
N PRO A 27 10.51 8.51 5.79
CA PRO A 27 11.13 9.68 5.22
C PRO A 27 12.25 9.24 4.31
N ASP A 28 12.61 10.08 3.35
CA ASP A 28 13.86 9.89 2.62
C ASP A 28 15.01 9.87 3.63
N TYR A 29 15.57 8.69 3.90
CA TYR A 29 16.67 8.51 4.85
C TYR A 29 17.96 9.19 4.38
N SER A 30 18.03 9.63 3.12
CA SER A 30 19.13 10.47 2.62
C SER A 30 18.98 11.95 3.02
N ASN A 31 17.76 12.40 3.32
CA ASN A 31 17.48 13.76 3.77
C ASN A 31 17.59 13.88 5.30
N ASN A 32 18.70 14.45 5.75
CA ASN A 32 19.02 14.61 7.17
C ASN A 32 17.97 15.45 7.93
N ASP A 33 17.42 16.50 7.32
CA ASP A 33 16.45 17.38 7.99
C ASP A 33 15.13 16.65 8.25
N THR A 34 14.66 15.88 7.29
CA THR A 34 13.44 15.07 7.43
C THR A 34 13.64 13.96 8.46
N LEU A 35 14.79 13.29 8.45
CA LEU A 35 15.13 12.25 9.43
C LEU A 35 15.19 12.82 10.86
N GLN A 36 15.79 13.99 11.04
CA GLN A 36 15.82 14.67 12.34
C GLN A 36 14.42 15.09 12.81
N ALA A 37 13.59 15.63 11.91
CA ALA A 37 12.21 15.99 12.22
C ALA A 37 11.39 14.76 12.62
N TYR A 38 11.59 13.62 11.93
CA TYR A 38 10.94 12.36 12.26
C TYR A 38 11.42 11.81 13.61
N LYS A 39 12.73 11.82 13.89
CA LYS A 39 13.29 11.44 15.20
C LYS A 39 12.67 12.29 16.33
N LYS A 40 12.58 13.61 16.10
CA LYS A 40 11.96 14.55 17.05
C LYS A 40 10.49 14.20 17.28
N LEU A 41 9.74 13.89 16.23
CA LEU A 41 8.34 13.47 16.33
C LEU A 41 8.19 12.25 17.22
N ILE A 42 8.97 11.18 16.99
CA ILE A 42 8.94 9.95 17.81
C ILE A 42 9.26 10.30 19.27
N THR A 43 10.39 10.98 19.48
CA THR A 43 10.93 11.31 20.81
C THR A 43 9.91 12.10 21.64
N GLN A 44 9.39 13.20 21.06
CA GLN A 44 8.46 14.08 21.77
C GLN A 44 7.10 13.43 21.98
N THR A 45 6.63 12.60 21.04
CA THR A 45 5.38 11.84 21.23
C THR A 45 5.52 10.85 22.38
N MET A 46 6.66 10.16 22.50
CA MET A 46 6.91 9.22 23.60
C MET A 46 6.98 9.93 24.96
N ILE A 47 7.62 11.10 25.03
CA ILE A 47 7.66 11.91 26.26
C ILE A 47 6.24 12.33 26.67
N LEU A 48 5.44 12.81 25.72
CA LEU A 48 4.07 13.26 25.99
C LEU A 48 3.13 12.11 26.37
N PHE A 49 3.30 10.94 25.76
CA PHE A 49 2.42 9.79 25.97
C PHE A 49 2.78 8.99 27.23
N SER A 50 4.08 8.77 27.47
CA SER A 50 4.58 7.86 28.51
C SER A 50 5.27 8.56 29.69
N GLY A 51 5.55 9.86 29.59
CA GLY A 51 6.22 10.62 30.66
C GLY A 51 7.66 10.19 30.95
N ILE A 52 8.31 9.53 29.99
CA ILE A 52 9.69 9.04 30.13
C ILE A 52 10.72 10.17 29.96
N ALA A 53 11.92 9.97 30.51
CA ALA A 53 13.02 10.93 30.41
C ALA A 53 13.50 11.07 28.94
N GLU A 54 13.95 12.29 28.58
CA GLU A 54 14.33 12.64 27.20
C GLU A 54 15.47 11.78 26.64
N ASN A 55 16.47 11.45 27.47
CA ASN A 55 17.58 10.58 27.07
C ASN A 55 17.08 9.17 26.71
N VAL A 56 16.14 8.62 27.49
CA VAL A 56 15.53 7.30 27.24
C VAL A 56 14.67 7.35 25.98
N ALA A 57 13.84 8.40 25.82
CA ALA A 57 13.01 8.58 24.64
C ALA A 57 13.85 8.71 23.35
N SER A 58 14.98 9.42 23.43
CA SER A 58 15.90 9.60 22.29
C SER A 58 16.58 8.31 21.87
N GLU A 59 16.97 7.47 22.84
CA GLU A 59 17.52 6.13 22.59
C GLU A 59 16.48 5.22 21.92
N ILE A 60 15.26 5.17 22.46
CA ILE A 60 14.17 4.38 21.87
C ILE A 60 13.88 4.86 20.44
N SER A 61 13.82 6.18 20.24
CA SER A 61 13.57 6.76 18.91
C SER A 61 14.67 6.40 17.92
N GLN A 62 15.94 6.39 18.34
CA GLN A 62 17.03 5.95 17.47
C GLN A 62 16.90 4.47 17.12
N ASN A 63 16.61 3.61 18.10
CA ASN A 63 16.44 2.18 17.87
C ASN A 63 15.28 1.88 16.90
N ILE A 64 14.19 2.66 16.97
CA ILE A 64 13.07 2.58 16.01
C ILE A 64 13.55 2.97 14.61
N LEU A 65 14.27 4.08 14.47
CA LEU A 65 14.76 4.54 13.17
C LEU A 65 15.73 3.55 12.53
N ASP A 66 16.65 2.98 13.31
CA ASP A 66 17.60 1.99 12.82
C ASP A 66 16.87 0.70 12.36
N PHE A 67 15.82 0.30 13.08
CA PHE A 67 14.98 -0.82 12.71
C PHE A 67 14.20 -0.56 11.41
N GLU A 68 13.57 0.62 11.27
CA GLU A 68 12.86 1.00 10.04
C GLU A 68 13.79 1.15 8.83
N ALA A 69 14.99 1.71 9.02
CA ALA A 69 15.99 1.82 7.97
C ALA A 69 16.45 0.44 7.49
N ASN A 70 16.60 -0.54 8.40
CA ASN A 70 16.93 -1.91 8.02
C ASN A 70 15.77 -2.60 7.29
N LEU A 71 14.52 -2.37 7.71
CA LEU A 71 13.35 -2.85 6.97
C LEU A 71 13.29 -2.27 5.55
N THR A 72 13.63 -1.00 5.38
CA THR A 72 13.58 -0.30 4.08
C THR A 72 14.72 -0.73 3.16
N LYS A 73 15.95 -0.86 3.65
CA LYS A 73 17.06 -1.41 2.85
C LYS A 73 16.74 -2.79 2.30
N LYS A 74 16.10 -3.64 3.12
CA LYS A 74 15.65 -4.97 2.71
C LYS A 74 14.54 -4.93 1.68
N PHE A 75 13.78 -3.85 1.61
CA PHE A 75 12.79 -3.62 0.57
C PHE A 75 13.46 -3.24 -0.77
N ASP A 76 14.45 -2.35 -0.75
CA ASP A 76 15.20 -1.95 -1.95
C ASP A 76 16.01 -3.11 -2.55
N ASP A 77 16.60 -3.97 -1.70
CA ASP A 77 17.29 -5.21 -2.11
C ASP A 77 16.36 -6.15 -2.92
N VAL A 78 15.05 -6.13 -2.63
CA VAL A 78 14.04 -6.97 -3.30
C VAL A 78 13.55 -6.33 -4.61
N ILE A 79 13.57 -5.00 -4.73
CA ILE A 79 13.12 -4.29 -5.95
C ILE A 79 14.23 -4.16 -7.00
N ARG A 80 15.52 -4.21 -6.61
CA ARG A 80 16.65 -3.87 -7.49
C ARG A 80 16.50 -4.53 -8.88
N ILE A 81 16.11 -3.70 -9.84
CA ILE A 81 16.08 -4.00 -11.26
C ILE A 81 17.55 -4.25 -11.67
N PRO A 82 17.86 -5.29 -12.47
CA PRO A 82 19.23 -5.57 -12.90
C PRO A 82 19.92 -4.31 -13.44
N ASP A 83 21.20 -4.12 -13.11
CA ASP A 83 22.03 -2.95 -13.43
C ASP A 83 22.19 -2.65 -14.95
N GLU A 84 21.48 -3.34 -15.85
CA GLU A 84 21.56 -3.20 -17.30
C GLU A 84 20.76 -1.99 -17.87
N LEU A 85 20.14 -1.17 -17.02
CA LEU A 85 19.44 0.07 -17.43
C LEU A 85 20.18 1.37 -17.05
N GLU A 86 21.49 1.30 -16.73
CA GLU A 86 22.37 2.48 -16.69
C GLU A 86 22.61 3.01 -18.11
N GLY A 87 21.63 3.72 -18.66
CA GLY A 87 21.76 4.37 -19.97
C GLY A 87 20.69 5.41 -20.29
N ILE A 88 19.79 5.73 -19.34
CA ILE A 88 18.81 6.79 -19.52
C ILE A 88 19.24 7.98 -18.68
N ASP A 89 20.00 8.89 -19.28
CA ASP A 89 20.26 10.22 -18.74
C ASP A 89 18.93 10.99 -18.64
N ILE A 90 18.37 11.07 -17.44
CA ILE A 90 17.36 12.07 -17.10
C ILE A 90 18.07 13.18 -16.31
N GLU A 91 18.66 14.13 -17.04
CA GLU A 91 18.97 15.43 -16.45
C GLU A 91 17.67 16.10 -16.02
N SER A 92 17.30 15.99 -14.74
CA SER A 92 16.34 16.92 -14.15
C SER A 92 16.67 17.17 -12.67
N GLU A 93 17.12 18.39 -12.40
CA GLU A 93 17.13 19.03 -11.09
C GLU A 93 15.68 19.14 -10.57
N ASN A 94 15.15 18.07 -9.97
CA ASN A 94 14.02 18.04 -9.04
C ASN A 94 13.68 16.58 -8.69
N SER A 95 14.50 15.92 -7.88
CA SER A 95 14.15 14.60 -7.33
C SER A 95 13.23 14.77 -6.10
N SER A 96 12.01 15.27 -6.31
CA SER A 96 10.91 14.90 -5.43
C SER A 96 10.65 13.42 -5.67
N ILE A 97 11.02 12.56 -4.72
CA ILE A 97 10.69 11.13 -4.78
C ILE A 97 9.16 11.02 -4.81
N VAL A 98 8.63 10.83 -6.02
CA VAL A 98 7.22 10.49 -6.24
C VAL A 98 7.07 9.06 -5.73
N TYR A 99 6.19 8.87 -4.74
CA TYR A 99 5.65 7.54 -4.44
C TYR A 99 5.00 7.02 -5.72
N SER A 100 5.74 6.23 -6.50
CA SER A 100 5.23 5.60 -7.70
C SER A 100 4.25 4.53 -7.26
N TYR A 101 2.98 4.73 -7.63
CA TYR A 101 2.11 3.59 -7.90
C TYR A 101 2.87 2.69 -8.87
N LEU A 102 3.00 1.41 -8.53
CA LEU A 102 3.64 0.40 -9.37
C LEU A 102 2.92 0.35 -10.72
N GLU A 103 3.46 1.07 -11.71
CA GLU A 103 3.24 0.76 -13.11
C GLU A 103 4.00 -0.55 -13.38
N TYR A 104 3.25 -1.60 -13.65
CA TYR A 104 3.78 -2.76 -14.36
C TYR A 104 4.34 -2.25 -15.70
N SER A 105 5.66 -2.04 -15.78
CA SER A 105 6.31 -1.79 -17.05
C SER A 105 6.13 -3.04 -17.91
N SER A 106 5.38 -2.89 -19.00
CA SER A 106 5.33 -3.85 -20.08
C SER A 106 6.49 -3.58 -21.03
N ASP A 107 7.71 -3.91 -20.62
CA ASP A 107 8.83 -3.97 -21.56
C ASP A 107 8.85 -5.35 -22.23
N SER A 108 8.31 -5.34 -23.44
CA SER A 108 8.47 -6.39 -24.44
C SER A 108 9.94 -6.46 -24.87
N GLN A 109 10.72 -7.29 -24.19
CA GLN A 109 11.89 -7.93 -24.81
C GLN A 109 11.52 -9.37 -25.11
N ASP A 110 11.84 -9.80 -26.33
CA ASP A 110 11.43 -11.06 -26.95
C ASP A 110 11.63 -12.27 -26.03
N LEU A 111 10.56 -12.71 -25.37
CA LEU A 111 10.52 -13.98 -24.66
C LEU A 111 10.32 -15.10 -25.69
N ASP A 112 11.42 -15.79 -26.00
CA ASP A 112 11.35 -17.13 -26.56
C ASP A 112 10.44 -17.99 -25.64
N ALA A 113 9.39 -18.57 -26.22
CA ALA A 113 8.27 -19.19 -25.51
C ALA A 113 8.63 -20.54 -24.84
N SER A 114 9.91 -20.77 -24.50
CA SER A 114 10.41 -22.03 -23.97
C SER A 114 11.07 -21.98 -22.60
N GLU A 115 11.22 -20.80 -21.99
CA GLU A 115 11.67 -20.69 -20.59
C GLU A 115 10.76 -19.74 -19.81
N THR A 116 9.77 -20.28 -19.11
CA THR A 116 9.17 -19.56 -17.97
C THR A 116 10.19 -19.62 -16.83
N PRO A 117 10.79 -18.51 -16.36
CA PRO A 117 11.29 -18.49 -15.00
C PRO A 117 10.08 -18.79 -14.12
N GLU A 118 10.21 -19.75 -13.22
CA GLU A 118 9.23 -19.99 -12.15
C GLU A 118 9.13 -18.73 -11.27
N GLN A 119 8.41 -17.71 -11.73
CA GLN A 119 7.89 -16.69 -10.84
C GLN A 119 6.97 -17.43 -9.88
N SER A 120 7.40 -17.54 -8.61
CA SER A 120 6.67 -18.22 -7.57
C SER A 120 5.23 -17.75 -7.63
N LYS A 121 4.30 -18.66 -7.95
CA LYS A 121 2.88 -18.33 -8.01
C LYS A 121 2.53 -17.70 -6.66
N PRO A 122 1.98 -16.47 -6.61
CA PRO A 122 1.65 -15.83 -5.34
C PRO A 122 0.60 -16.63 -4.56
N SER A 123 -0.11 -17.56 -5.18
CA SER A 123 -1.10 -18.39 -4.49
C SER A 123 -0.49 -19.67 -3.91
N THR A 124 -0.85 -19.97 -2.66
CA THR A 124 -0.59 -21.22 -1.94
C THR A 124 -1.81 -21.65 -1.11
N LYS A 125 -1.76 -22.85 -0.53
CA LYS A 125 -2.73 -23.32 0.48
C LYS A 125 -2.29 -22.92 1.88
N LEU A 126 -3.25 -22.73 2.78
CA LEU A 126 -2.97 -22.35 4.16
C LEU A 126 -2.08 -23.37 4.88
N LYS A 127 -2.25 -24.68 4.65
CA LYS A 127 -1.36 -25.72 5.22
C LYS A 127 0.11 -25.59 4.80
N ASP A 128 0.38 -25.01 3.64
CA ASP A 128 1.71 -24.89 3.06
C ASP A 128 2.35 -23.52 3.37
N ILE A 129 1.67 -22.65 4.12
CA ILE A 129 2.10 -21.26 4.30
C ILE A 129 3.47 -21.12 4.98
N ASP A 130 3.75 -21.95 6.00
CA ASP A 130 5.03 -21.94 6.72
C ASP A 130 6.18 -22.56 5.90
N VAL A 131 5.85 -23.30 4.85
CA VAL A 131 6.84 -23.80 3.87
C VAL A 131 7.21 -22.69 2.89
N VAL A 132 6.22 -21.91 2.46
CA VAL A 132 6.37 -20.79 1.52
C VAL A 132 7.03 -19.58 2.19
N LEU A 133 6.64 -19.26 3.42
CA LEU A 133 7.13 -18.11 4.19
C LEU A 133 7.96 -18.60 5.38
N LYS A 134 9.28 -18.48 5.26
CA LYS A 134 10.22 -18.80 6.34
C LYS A 134 10.74 -17.51 6.98
N PRO A 135 11.18 -17.54 8.25
CA PRO A 135 10.89 -18.57 9.25
C PRO A 135 9.38 -18.69 9.50
N GLY A 136 8.93 -19.90 9.87
CA GLY A 136 7.51 -20.23 10.03
C GLY A 136 6.84 -19.56 11.24
N GLY A 137 5.55 -19.86 11.45
CA GLY A 137 4.70 -19.23 12.47
C GLY A 137 3.53 -18.43 11.87
N TRP A 138 3.49 -18.31 10.54
CA TRP A 138 2.43 -17.66 9.78
C TRP A 138 1.10 -18.38 9.93
N LEU A 139 1.10 -19.72 9.92
CA LEU A 139 -0.12 -20.50 10.11
C LEU A 139 -0.80 -20.17 11.45
N GLN A 140 -0.02 -20.07 12.52
CA GLN A 140 -0.54 -19.75 13.84
C GLN A 140 -1.05 -18.31 13.90
N LEU A 141 -0.27 -17.34 13.39
CA LEU A 141 -0.68 -15.94 13.33
C LEU A 141 -2.00 -15.76 12.59
N ILE A 142 -2.16 -16.42 11.44
CA ILE A 142 -3.40 -16.35 10.65
C ILE A 142 -4.56 -17.00 11.43
N LYS A 143 -4.35 -18.14 12.09
CA LYS A 143 -5.37 -18.77 12.93
C LYS A 143 -5.81 -17.86 14.08
N ASP A 144 -4.87 -17.20 14.76
CA ASP A 144 -5.16 -16.30 15.87
C ASP A 144 -6.01 -15.10 15.41
N ILE A 145 -5.64 -14.47 14.29
CA ILE A 145 -6.40 -13.34 13.71
C ILE A 145 -7.85 -13.74 13.38
N PHE A 146 -8.05 -14.92 12.79
CA PHE A 146 -9.40 -15.37 12.40
C PHE A 146 -10.21 -15.95 13.57
N GLN A 147 -9.53 -16.44 14.61
CA GLN A 147 -10.18 -16.87 15.85
C GLN A 147 -10.87 -15.68 16.55
N ASP A 148 -10.25 -14.50 16.57
CA ASP A 148 -10.86 -13.28 17.09
C ASP A 148 -12.14 -12.89 16.34
N ALA A 149 -12.23 -13.23 15.05
CA ALA A 149 -13.42 -13.05 14.22
C ALA A 149 -14.43 -14.22 14.32
N SER A 150 -14.19 -15.21 15.19
CA SER A 150 -15.00 -16.44 15.30
C SER A 150 -15.09 -17.24 13.99
N VAL A 151 -14.05 -17.21 13.16
CA VAL A 151 -13.96 -17.95 11.90
C VAL A 151 -13.00 -19.13 12.07
N ASN A 152 -13.52 -20.35 11.83
CA ASN A 152 -12.69 -21.55 11.80
C ASN A 152 -12.12 -21.75 10.38
N LEU A 153 -10.80 -21.61 10.25
CA LEU A 153 -10.10 -21.82 8.99
C LEU A 153 -9.86 -23.32 8.71
N THR A 154 -9.98 -23.71 7.45
CA THR A 154 -9.57 -25.05 6.98
C THR A 154 -8.14 -25.05 6.47
N GLU A 155 -7.50 -26.22 6.39
CA GLU A 155 -6.15 -26.33 5.79
C GLU A 155 -6.12 -26.01 4.28
N GLU A 156 -7.29 -26.02 3.64
CA GLU A 156 -7.47 -25.85 2.20
C GLU A 156 -7.79 -24.41 1.79
N GLU A 157 -7.82 -23.46 2.74
CA GLU A 157 -8.01 -22.03 2.41
C GLU A 157 -6.95 -21.56 1.40
N GLU A 158 -7.40 -20.76 0.44
CA GLU A 158 -6.51 -20.11 -0.52
C GLU A 158 -5.81 -18.91 0.12
N VAL A 159 -4.50 -18.81 -0.10
CA VAL A 159 -3.68 -17.71 0.39
C VAL A 159 -2.93 -17.07 -0.79
N ASN A 160 -3.16 -15.79 -1.04
CA ASN A 160 -2.35 -14.95 -1.91
C ASN A 160 -1.19 -14.35 -1.08
N VAL A 161 0.03 -14.53 -1.54
CA VAL A 161 1.29 -14.07 -0.97
C VAL A 161 1.99 -13.23 -2.04
N TRP A 162 1.97 -11.92 -1.88
CA TRP A 162 2.42 -10.99 -2.93
C TRP A 162 3.94 -10.89 -3.01
N GLU A 163 4.62 -10.74 -1.87
CA GLU A 163 6.07 -10.54 -1.82
C GLU A 163 6.72 -11.52 -0.82
N PRO A 164 6.79 -12.84 -1.14
CA PRO A 164 7.26 -13.86 -0.21
C PRO A 164 8.71 -13.63 0.27
N SER A 165 9.58 -13.12 -0.61
CA SER A 165 10.96 -12.77 -0.27
C SER A 165 11.02 -11.64 0.77
N PHE A 166 10.29 -10.54 0.56
CA PHE A 166 10.22 -9.45 1.52
C PHE A 166 9.68 -9.93 2.87
N LEU A 167 8.57 -10.67 2.87
CA LEU A 167 7.95 -11.20 4.10
C LEU A 167 8.90 -12.14 4.86
N THR A 168 9.70 -12.93 4.14
CA THR A 168 10.72 -13.81 4.74
C THR A 168 11.80 -12.99 5.46
N HIS A 169 12.37 -11.99 4.79
CA HIS A 169 13.39 -11.13 5.39
C HIS A 169 12.86 -10.29 6.56
N VAL A 170 11.61 -9.83 6.49
CA VAL A 170 10.96 -9.14 7.62
C VAL A 170 10.93 -10.04 8.84
N MET A 171 10.56 -11.31 8.68
CA MET A 171 10.52 -12.26 9.79
C MET A 171 11.91 -12.58 10.35
N GLU A 172 12.93 -12.67 9.50
CA GLU A 172 14.32 -12.80 9.96
C GLU A 172 14.80 -11.57 10.75
N LEU A 173 14.45 -10.37 10.28
CA LEU A 173 14.79 -9.13 10.97
C LEU A 173 14.06 -9.02 12.32
N LEU A 174 12.78 -9.37 12.37
CA LEU A 174 12.01 -9.41 13.61
C LEU A 174 12.61 -10.39 14.63
N ASN A 175 13.04 -11.57 14.18
CA ASN A 175 13.65 -12.59 15.05
C ASN A 175 15.07 -12.23 15.52
N SER A 176 15.82 -11.45 14.73
CA SER A 176 17.17 -11.01 15.10
C SER A 176 17.20 -9.69 15.89
N THR A 177 16.08 -8.97 15.92
CA THR A 177 15.93 -7.71 16.66
C THR A 177 15.45 -7.95 18.09
N SER A 178 15.90 -7.14 19.04
CA SER A 178 15.45 -7.26 20.44
C SER A 178 13.92 -7.09 20.55
N SER A 179 13.28 -7.90 21.40
CA SER A 179 11.84 -7.80 21.63
C SER A 179 11.41 -6.41 22.13
N ALA A 180 12.26 -5.72 22.88
CA ALA A 180 12.04 -4.35 23.31
C ALA A 180 11.95 -3.38 22.11
N THR A 181 12.87 -3.46 21.16
CA THR A 181 12.85 -2.62 19.94
C THR A 181 11.63 -2.92 19.08
N VAL A 182 11.31 -4.20 18.87
CA VAL A 182 10.14 -4.62 18.08
C VAL A 182 8.84 -4.11 18.72
N ASN A 183 8.68 -4.26 20.04
CA ASN A 183 7.51 -3.76 20.76
C ASN A 183 7.41 -2.22 20.71
N ASN A 184 8.54 -1.52 20.87
CA ASN A 184 8.58 -0.06 20.76
C ASN A 184 8.19 0.40 19.35
N TYR A 185 8.63 -0.30 18.31
CA TYR A 185 8.25 -0.02 16.93
C TYR A 185 6.75 -0.20 16.70
N PHE A 186 6.16 -1.34 17.09
CA PHE A 186 4.71 -1.55 16.94
C PHE A 186 3.89 -0.55 17.77
N GLY A 187 4.36 -0.20 18.98
CA GLY A 187 3.78 0.87 19.78
C GLY A 187 3.85 2.22 19.07
N TRP A 188 4.99 2.55 18.45
CA TRP A 188 5.15 3.74 17.64
C TRP A 188 4.22 3.75 16.43
N MET A 189 4.07 2.64 15.69
CA MET A 189 3.12 2.56 14.57
C MET A 189 1.69 2.87 14.99
N LEU A 190 1.27 2.39 16.17
CA LEU A 190 -0.03 2.69 16.73
C LEU A 190 -0.16 4.17 17.10
N LEU A 191 0.83 4.73 17.81
CA LEU A 191 0.86 6.15 18.15
C LEU A 191 0.87 7.04 16.91
N TYR A 192 1.57 6.63 15.86
CA TYR A 192 1.57 7.27 14.56
C TYR A 192 0.19 7.32 13.93
N LYS A 193 -0.50 6.17 13.91
CA LYS A 193 -1.86 6.07 13.38
C LYS A 193 -2.86 6.94 14.16
N LEU A 194 -2.73 7.01 15.49
CA LEU A 194 -3.64 7.74 16.36
C LEU A 194 -3.28 9.22 16.52
N GLY A 195 -2.05 9.62 16.21
CA GLY A 195 -1.52 10.97 16.39
C GLY A 195 -2.40 12.09 15.83
N PRO A 196 -2.94 11.97 14.59
CA PRO A 196 -3.82 12.97 14.00
C PRO A 196 -5.11 13.26 14.77
N ILE A 197 -5.59 12.30 15.58
CA ILE A 197 -6.84 12.42 16.37
C ILE A 197 -6.59 12.53 17.88
N ALA A 198 -5.33 12.74 18.28
CA ALA A 198 -4.92 12.80 19.68
C ALA A 198 -5.08 14.22 20.28
N SER A 199 -4.31 14.52 21.34
CA SER A 199 -4.31 15.85 21.96
C SER A 199 -3.69 16.91 21.05
N HIS A 200 -4.04 18.18 21.26
CA HIS A 200 -3.49 19.32 20.52
C HIS A 200 -1.94 19.32 20.49
N ASN A 201 -1.31 18.93 21.60
CA ASN A 201 0.15 18.89 21.68
C ASN A 201 0.74 17.83 20.75
N ILE A 202 0.10 16.66 20.67
CA ILE A 202 0.53 15.60 19.76
C ILE A 202 0.24 16.02 18.32
N THR A 203 -0.98 16.46 17.99
CA THR A 203 -1.32 16.88 16.61
C THR A 203 -0.39 17.98 16.10
N LYS A 204 0.04 18.89 16.96
CA LYS A 204 1.02 19.92 16.62
C LYS A 204 2.39 19.33 16.22
N LEU A 205 2.88 18.29 16.92
CA LEU A 205 4.12 17.61 16.53
C LEU A 205 4.01 16.97 15.14
N TYR A 206 2.86 16.34 14.83
CA TYR A 206 2.62 15.78 13.50
C TYR A 206 2.58 16.87 12.45
N PHE A 207 1.95 18.01 12.75
CA PHE A 207 1.97 19.16 11.86
C PHE A 207 3.40 19.63 11.60
N GLU A 208 4.20 19.91 12.64
CA GLU A 208 5.60 20.32 12.54
C GLU A 208 6.43 19.35 11.68
N PHE A 209 6.28 18.05 11.88
CA PHE A 209 6.93 17.04 11.05
C PHE A 209 6.50 17.14 9.58
N ASN A 210 5.20 17.25 9.30
CA ASN A 210 4.68 17.36 7.94
C ASN A 210 5.03 18.70 7.26
N GLN A 211 5.36 19.76 8.02
CA GLN A 211 5.92 20.97 7.43
C GLN A 211 7.29 20.70 6.80
N VAL A 212 8.13 19.93 7.48
CA VAL A 212 9.46 19.54 6.97
C VAL A 212 9.32 18.49 5.87
N TRP A 213 8.53 17.44 6.11
CA TRP A 213 8.45 16.30 5.21
C TRP A 213 7.65 16.57 3.93
N ARG A 214 6.51 17.28 4.04
CA ARG A 214 5.58 17.52 2.92
C ARG A 214 5.49 18.99 2.51
N GLY A 215 6.22 19.89 3.17
CA GLY A 215 6.13 21.33 2.89
C GLY A 215 4.80 21.96 3.28
N LEU A 216 4.07 21.40 4.26
CA LEU A 216 2.78 21.96 4.69
C LEU A 216 2.91 23.39 5.21
N GLN A 217 2.14 24.31 4.63
CA GLN A 217 2.20 25.73 4.93
C GLN A 217 1.26 26.17 6.06
N GLY A 218 0.32 25.33 6.48
CA GLY A 218 -0.65 25.69 7.51
C GLY A 218 -1.51 24.51 7.93
N GLU A 219 -2.09 24.61 9.13
CA GLU A 219 -3.00 23.60 9.65
C GLU A 219 -4.30 23.57 8.84
N GLU A 220 -4.79 22.37 8.58
CA GLU A 220 -6.09 22.18 7.96
C GLU A 220 -7.20 22.65 8.92
N PRO A 221 -8.21 23.41 8.45
CA PRO A 221 -9.36 23.75 9.27
C PRO A 221 -10.02 22.51 9.86
N ARG A 222 -10.34 22.56 11.16
CA ARG A 222 -10.85 21.39 11.92
C ARG A 222 -12.01 20.66 11.26
N TRP A 223 -12.94 21.36 10.63
CA TRP A 223 -14.07 20.74 9.94
C TRP A 223 -13.63 19.82 8.80
N ARG A 224 -12.57 20.20 8.07
CA ARG A 224 -12.07 19.44 6.92
C ARG A 224 -11.30 18.21 7.41
N HIS A 225 -10.53 18.35 8.48
CA HIS A 225 -9.94 17.20 9.17
C HIS A 225 -11.02 16.20 9.61
N CYS A 226 -12.11 16.65 10.25
CA CYS A 226 -13.21 15.77 10.65
C CYS A 226 -13.86 15.04 9.45
N VAL A 227 -14.06 15.73 8.33
CA VAL A 227 -14.58 15.10 7.10
C VAL A 227 -13.61 14.07 6.55
N ASN A 228 -12.31 14.38 6.51
CA ASN A 228 -11.27 13.47 6.04
C ASN A 228 -11.20 12.20 6.90
N VAL A 229 -11.30 12.32 8.23
CA VAL A 229 -11.31 11.15 9.14
C VAL A 229 -12.53 10.26 8.89
N LEU A 230 -13.71 10.83 8.62
CA LEU A 230 -14.91 10.04 8.30
C LEU A 230 -14.86 9.38 6.91
N ASN A 231 -14.09 9.97 6.00
CA ASN A 231 -13.89 9.53 4.63
C ASN A 231 -12.47 9.02 4.38
N ASP A 232 -11.82 8.44 5.40
CA ASP A 232 -10.45 7.95 5.27
C ASP A 232 -10.36 6.92 4.13
N PRO A 233 -9.42 7.06 3.19
CA PRO A 233 -9.36 6.21 2.00
C PRO A 233 -8.98 4.75 2.31
N TYR A 234 -8.38 4.49 3.48
CA TYR A 234 -7.93 3.17 3.88
C TYR A 234 -8.89 2.48 4.85
N ASP A 235 -9.56 3.25 5.71
CA ASP A 235 -10.55 2.75 6.68
C ASP A 235 -11.78 3.70 6.75
N PRO A 236 -12.61 3.74 5.70
CA PRO A 236 -13.71 4.68 5.63
C PRO A 236 -14.80 4.31 6.64
N ILE A 237 -14.93 5.12 7.70
CA ILE A 237 -15.97 4.93 8.72
C ILE A 237 -17.36 5.14 8.11
N LEU A 238 -17.53 6.22 7.32
CA LEU A 238 -18.81 6.59 6.69
C LEU A 238 -18.66 6.96 5.21
N GLY A 239 -17.57 6.58 4.54
CA GLY A 239 -17.24 7.04 3.19
C GLY A 239 -18.35 6.82 2.16
N TYR A 240 -18.96 5.62 2.12
CA TYR A 240 -20.10 5.35 1.24
C TYR A 240 -21.34 6.20 1.56
N GLY A 241 -21.62 6.44 2.84
CA GLY A 241 -22.74 7.28 3.28
C GLY A 241 -22.53 8.74 2.89
N LEU A 242 -21.31 9.26 3.06
CA LEU A 242 -20.93 10.60 2.64
C LEU A 242 -20.97 10.74 1.11
N GLY A 243 -20.48 9.74 0.38
CA GLY A 243 -20.55 9.68 -1.08
C GLY A 243 -21.99 9.75 -1.59
N LYS A 244 -22.91 9.01 -0.96
CA LYS A 244 -24.34 9.09 -1.28
C LYS A 244 -24.91 10.51 -1.12
N LEU A 245 -24.68 11.15 0.04
CA LEU A 245 -25.18 12.51 0.30
C LEU A 245 -24.58 13.54 -0.67
N TYR A 246 -23.30 13.36 -1.03
CA TYR A 246 -22.64 14.23 -2.01
C TYR A 246 -23.34 14.14 -3.37
N VAL A 247 -23.62 12.93 -3.84
CA VAL A 247 -24.24 12.69 -5.14
C VAL A 247 -25.67 13.21 -5.16
N GLU A 248 -26.47 12.90 -4.15
CA GLU A 248 -27.86 13.40 -4.04
C GLU A 248 -27.94 14.93 -4.14
N LYS A 249 -26.90 15.63 -3.72
CA LYS A 249 -26.86 17.09 -3.71
C LYS A 249 -26.21 17.72 -4.94
N TYR A 250 -25.16 17.11 -5.48
CA TYR A 250 -24.28 17.73 -6.46
C TYR A 250 -24.23 17.01 -7.80
N PHE A 251 -24.73 15.77 -7.90
CA PHE A 251 -24.66 14.98 -9.11
C PHE A 251 -26.05 14.71 -9.69
N ASN A 252 -26.31 15.20 -10.90
CA ASN A 252 -27.59 15.03 -11.58
C ASN A 252 -27.54 13.95 -12.67
N GLU A 253 -28.72 13.58 -13.20
CA GLU A 253 -28.84 12.54 -14.23
C GLU A 253 -28.09 12.91 -15.52
N THR A 254 -28.09 14.19 -15.91
CA THR A 254 -27.37 14.66 -17.11
C THR A 254 -25.85 14.47 -16.97
N GLU A 255 -25.29 14.74 -15.80
CA GLU A 255 -23.87 14.51 -15.52
C GLU A 255 -23.53 13.01 -15.59
N LYS A 256 -24.43 12.15 -15.11
CA LYS A 256 -24.29 10.70 -15.25
C LYS A 256 -24.21 10.29 -16.72
N GLU A 257 -25.18 10.71 -17.54
CA GLU A 257 -25.23 10.39 -18.97
C GLU A 257 -23.99 10.89 -19.72
N ASN A 258 -23.50 12.08 -19.37
CA ASN A 258 -22.29 12.64 -19.95
C ASN A 258 -21.06 11.78 -19.64
N VAL A 259 -20.86 11.39 -18.38
CA VAL A 259 -19.72 10.55 -17.99
C VAL A 259 -19.81 9.16 -18.60
N GLU A 260 -21.02 8.57 -18.65
CA GLU A 260 -21.26 7.29 -19.32
C GLU A 260 -20.89 7.35 -20.81
N THR A 261 -21.27 8.44 -21.49
CA THR A 261 -20.95 8.70 -22.89
C THR A 261 -19.44 8.84 -23.11
N ILE A 262 -18.74 9.58 -22.24
CA ILE A 262 -17.27 9.74 -22.32
C ILE A 262 -16.59 8.38 -22.20
N ALA A 263 -16.93 7.59 -21.20
CA ALA A 263 -16.30 6.28 -20.99
C ALA A 263 -16.61 5.27 -22.11
N LYS A 264 -17.80 5.36 -22.73
CA LYS A 264 -18.10 4.62 -23.98
C LYS A 264 -17.16 5.03 -25.11
N HIS A 265 -17.00 6.33 -25.36
CA HIS A 265 -16.09 6.82 -26.41
C HIS A 265 -14.63 6.40 -26.16
N VAL A 266 -14.18 6.44 -24.90
CA VAL A 266 -12.83 5.96 -24.53
C VAL A 266 -12.69 4.46 -24.84
N SER A 267 -13.69 3.64 -24.52
CA SER A 267 -13.67 2.20 -24.80
C SER A 267 -13.65 1.91 -26.31
N GLU A 268 -14.41 2.66 -27.10
CA GLU A 268 -14.43 2.55 -28.56
C GLU A 268 -13.11 3.00 -29.20
N ALA A 269 -12.51 4.08 -28.70
CA ALA A 269 -11.20 4.55 -29.14
C ALA A 269 -10.12 3.50 -28.85
N LEU A 270 -10.11 2.92 -27.64
CA LEU A 270 -9.17 1.87 -27.26
C LEU A 270 -9.32 0.62 -28.15
N LYS A 271 -10.55 0.20 -28.46
CA LYS A 271 -10.80 -0.89 -29.40
C LYS A 271 -10.19 -0.60 -30.78
N THR A 272 -10.38 0.62 -31.28
CA THR A 272 -9.80 1.06 -32.56
C THR A 272 -8.27 1.01 -32.55
N VAL A 273 -7.64 1.41 -31.44
CA VAL A 273 -6.19 1.35 -31.25
C VAL A 273 -5.70 -0.10 -31.25
N LEU A 274 -6.39 -1.00 -30.54
CA LEU A 274 -6.04 -2.43 -30.49
C LEU A 274 -6.11 -3.10 -31.87
N GLU A 275 -7.15 -2.77 -32.66
CA GLU A 275 -7.30 -3.31 -34.02
C GLU A 275 -6.15 -2.87 -34.94
N LYS A 276 -5.76 -1.59 -34.86
CA LYS A 276 -4.77 -0.96 -35.74
C LYS A 276 -3.32 -1.17 -35.33
N ASN A 277 -3.02 -1.61 -34.10
CA ASN A 277 -1.63 -1.80 -33.69
C ASN A 277 -0.96 -2.87 -34.57
N ALA A 278 0.33 -2.70 -34.87
CA ALA A 278 1.07 -3.64 -35.73
C ALA A 278 1.91 -4.65 -34.94
N TRP A 279 2.08 -4.43 -33.64
CA TRP A 279 3.02 -5.19 -32.81
C TRP A 279 2.38 -6.39 -32.11
N MET A 280 1.04 -6.44 -31.96
CA MET A 280 0.34 -7.60 -31.40
C MET A 280 -0.15 -8.54 -32.51
N ASP A 281 -0.07 -9.85 -32.25
CA ASP A 281 -0.71 -10.87 -33.07
C ASP A 281 -2.25 -10.83 -32.96
N ASN A 282 -2.93 -11.52 -33.88
CA ASN A 282 -4.39 -11.53 -33.95
C ASN A 282 -5.07 -12.20 -32.75
N ALA A 283 -4.46 -13.23 -32.14
CA ALA A 283 -5.04 -13.92 -31.00
C ALA A 283 -4.96 -13.02 -29.74
N THR A 284 -3.84 -12.35 -29.54
CA THR A 284 -3.62 -11.36 -28.48
C THR A 284 -4.57 -10.19 -28.62
N LYS A 285 -4.74 -9.63 -29.83
CA LYS A 285 -5.74 -8.58 -30.10
C LYS A 285 -7.15 -9.02 -29.75
N ALA A 286 -7.57 -10.23 -30.15
CA ALA A 286 -8.90 -10.74 -29.84
C ALA A 286 -9.13 -10.86 -28.32
N ASN A 287 -8.13 -11.28 -27.55
CA ASN A 287 -8.22 -11.35 -26.10
C ASN A 287 -8.25 -9.96 -25.44
N ALA A 288 -7.42 -9.02 -25.92
CA ALA A 288 -7.44 -7.63 -25.46
C ALA A 288 -8.80 -6.96 -25.72
N THR A 289 -9.37 -7.14 -26.91
CA THR A 289 -10.70 -6.62 -27.24
C THR A 289 -11.78 -7.24 -26.36
N LYS A 290 -11.73 -8.55 -26.08
CA LYS A 290 -12.64 -9.17 -25.10
C LYS A 290 -12.53 -8.49 -23.75
N LYS A 291 -11.32 -8.25 -23.23
CA LYS A 291 -11.12 -7.56 -21.95
C LYS A 291 -11.77 -6.18 -21.93
N VAL A 292 -11.60 -5.38 -22.99
CA VAL A 292 -12.25 -4.05 -23.11
C VAL A 292 -13.77 -4.15 -23.04
N VAL A 293 -14.37 -5.14 -23.73
CA VAL A 293 -15.83 -5.33 -23.73
C VAL A 293 -16.36 -5.81 -22.37
N PHE A 294 -15.58 -6.63 -21.65
CA PHE A 294 -15.96 -7.17 -20.34
C PHE A 294 -15.59 -6.27 -19.17
N SER A 295 -14.86 -5.17 -19.40
CA SER A 295 -14.66 -4.12 -18.40
C SER A 295 -16.03 -3.59 -17.97
N LYS A 296 -16.45 -3.99 -16.78
CA LYS A 296 -17.73 -3.55 -16.23
C LYS A 296 -17.59 -2.10 -15.83
N GLN A 297 -18.09 -1.21 -16.69
CA GLN A 297 -18.24 0.19 -16.35
C GLN A 297 -19.26 0.29 -15.22
N ARG A 298 -18.79 0.65 -14.02
CA ARG A 298 -19.67 0.85 -12.88
C ARG A 298 -19.77 2.33 -12.62
N CYS A 299 -20.66 2.98 -13.35
CA CYS A 299 -21.20 4.27 -12.94
C CYS A 299 -22.25 3.98 -11.87
N GLU A 300 -21.82 3.93 -10.61
CA GLU A 300 -22.77 3.70 -9.52
C GLU A 300 -23.84 4.79 -9.55
N THR A 301 -25.01 4.53 -8.98
CA THR A 301 -26.05 5.54 -8.65
C THR A 301 -25.52 6.69 -7.77
N TYR A 302 -24.22 6.68 -7.47
CA TYR A 302 -23.42 7.61 -6.69
C TYR A 302 -22.34 8.33 -7.53
N GLY A 303 -22.52 8.50 -8.84
CA GLY A 303 -21.74 9.45 -9.65
C GLY A 303 -20.24 9.17 -9.82
N ILE A 304 -19.73 8.04 -9.32
CA ILE A 304 -18.35 7.60 -9.52
C ILE A 304 -18.39 6.49 -10.57
N CYS A 305 -17.65 6.69 -11.67
CA CYS A 305 -17.46 5.68 -12.71
C CYS A 305 -16.07 5.05 -12.55
N PHE A 306 -16.05 3.74 -12.28
CA PHE A 306 -14.86 2.87 -12.38
C PHE A 306 -14.93 1.98 -13.61
#